data_AF-A0A0K9YQD5-F1
#
_entry.id   AF-A0A0K9YQD5-F1
#
_cell.length_a   1.000
_cell.length_b   1.000
_cell.length_c   1.000
_cell.angle_alpha   90.00
_cell.angle_beta   90.00
_cell.angle_gamma   90.00
#
_symmetry.space_group_name_H-M   'P 1'
#
loop_
_entity.id
_entity.type
_entity.pdbx_description
1 polymer ?
#
loop_
_entity_poly.entity_id
_entity_poly.type
_entity_poly.pdbx_seq_one_letter_code
_entity_poly.pdbx_strand_id
1 'polypeptide(L)'
;MDQLQLLLEKLSDWLERLLLKGIYKIDSKDIDELRSLQESAQAYEMSFLAQLLDELASEGKSYTRSIQHDAESLITRYLYVSQYVSMQKRTA
;
A
#
# COMPACT_ATOMS: atom_id res chain seq x y z
N MET A 1 6.11 -11.56 -18.72
CA MET A 1 5.54 -11.15 -17.42
C MET A 1 4.42 -10.18 -17.73
N ASP A 2 3.22 -10.49 -17.26
CA ASP A 2 2.07 -9.59 -17.39
C ASP A 2 2.34 -8.31 -16.58
N GLN A 3 1.98 -7.13 -17.11
CA GLN A 3 2.20 -5.84 -16.44
C GLN A 3 1.47 -5.77 -15.10
N LEU A 4 0.34 -6.45 -15.00
CA LEU A 4 -0.42 -6.61 -13.76
C LEU A 4 0.35 -7.44 -12.73
N GLN A 5 0.97 -8.55 -13.16
CA GLN A 5 1.76 -9.40 -12.28
C GLN A 5 2.96 -8.65 -11.70
N LEU A 6 3.63 -7.83 -12.54
CA LEU A 6 4.74 -6.99 -12.11
C LEU A 6 4.31 -5.90 -11.12
N LEU A 7 3.10 -5.34 -11.24
CA LEU A 7 2.55 -4.41 -10.24
C LEU A 7 2.32 -5.13 -8.91
N LEU A 8 1.70 -6.32 -8.93
CA LEU A 8 1.43 -7.09 -7.72
C LEU A 8 2.71 -7.56 -7.02
N GLU A 9 3.76 -7.91 -7.77
CA GLU A 9 5.08 -8.23 -7.23
C GLU A 9 5.69 -7.02 -6.52
N LYS A 10 5.75 -5.85 -7.20
CA LYS A 10 6.26 -4.62 -6.59
C LYS A 10 5.49 -4.20 -5.34
N LEU A 11 4.16 -4.37 -5.37
CA LEU A 11 3.32 -4.08 -4.21
C LEU A 11 3.59 -5.08 -3.07
N SER A 12 3.77 -6.36 -3.36
CA SER A 12 4.18 -7.37 -2.37
C SER A 12 5.51 -6.98 -1.71
N ASP A 13 6.51 -6.60 -2.50
CA ASP A 13 7.82 -6.18 -2.01
C ASP A 13 7.72 -4.93 -1.12
N TRP A 14 6.89 -3.96 -1.51
CA TRP A 14 6.64 -2.76 -0.72
C TRP A 14 6.00 -3.09 0.63
N LEU A 15 4.98 -3.95 0.64
CA LEU A 15 4.29 -4.40 1.85
C LEU A 15 5.26 -5.12 2.80
N GLU A 16 6.01 -6.10 2.28
CA GLU A 16 6.99 -6.86 3.06
C GLU A 16 8.06 -5.95 3.65
N ARG A 17 8.59 -5.01 2.87
CA ARG A 17 9.57 -4.05 3.36
C ARG A 17 9.02 -3.17 4.48
N LEU A 18 7.79 -2.65 4.34
CA LEU A 18 7.17 -1.83 5.40
C LEU A 18 6.89 -2.66 6.66
N LEU A 19 6.46 -3.91 6.51
CA LEU A 19 6.28 -4.84 7.63
C LEU A 19 7.58 -5.06 8.40
N LEU A 20 8.69 -5.32 7.69
CA LEU A 20 10.01 -5.51 8.28
C LEU A 20 10.56 -4.23 8.94
N LYS A 21 10.28 -3.06 8.34
CA LYS A 21 10.61 -1.75 8.92
C LYS A 21 9.81 -1.49 10.22
N GLY A 22 8.59 -2.03 10.28
CA GLY A 22 7.56 -1.70 11.26
C GLY A 22 6.63 -0.64 10.71
N ILE A 23 5.33 -0.93 10.63
CA ILE A 23 4.30 -0.09 9.97
C ILE A 23 4.28 1.33 10.56
N TYR A 24 4.44 1.47 11.87
CA TYR A 24 4.49 2.76 12.58
C TYR A 24 5.74 3.60 12.24
N LYS A 25 6.71 3.06 11.50
CA LYS A 25 7.89 3.79 11.01
C LYS A 25 7.74 4.23 9.56
N ILE A 26 6.52 4.20 9.00
CA ILE A 26 6.26 4.73 7.67
C ILE A 26 6.78 6.17 7.57
N ASP A 27 7.41 6.51 6.45
CA ASP A 27 7.93 7.85 6.19
C ASP A 27 7.47 8.39 4.84
N SER A 28 7.93 9.61 4.50
CA SER A 28 7.56 10.26 3.24
C SER A 28 7.98 9.45 2.02
N LYS A 29 9.10 8.74 2.07
CA LYS A 29 9.59 7.94 0.95
C LYS A 29 8.67 6.74 0.71
N ASP A 30 8.25 6.06 1.78
CA ASP A 30 7.30 4.95 1.67
C ASP A 30 5.98 5.43 1.05
N ILE A 31 5.50 6.61 1.42
CA ILE A 31 4.27 7.23 0.91
C ILE A 31 4.42 7.59 -0.58
N ASP A 32 5.55 8.18 -0.99
CA ASP A 32 5.80 8.53 -2.39
C ASP A 32 5.85 7.27 -3.29
N GLU A 33 6.49 6.20 -2.81
CA GLU A 33 6.50 4.90 -3.51
C GLU A 33 5.09 4.31 -3.61
N LEU A 34 4.28 4.41 -2.55
CA LEU A 34 2.90 3.95 -2.56
C LEU A 34 2.02 4.73 -3.54
N ARG A 35 2.27 6.04 -3.69
CA ARG A 35 1.59 6.89 -4.68
C ARG A 35 1.93 6.46 -6.11
N SER A 36 3.20 6.14 -6.40
CA SER A 36 3.58 5.62 -7.71
C SER A 36 2.93 4.26 -8.02
N LEU A 37 2.77 3.39 -7.01
CA LEU A 37 2.03 2.14 -7.15
C LEU A 37 0.53 2.39 -7.41
N GLN A 38 -0.06 3.40 -6.76
CA GLN A 38 -1.45 3.80 -6.96
C GLN A 38 -1.70 4.33 -8.38
N GLU A 39 -0.82 5.19 -8.90
CA GLU A 39 -0.88 5.68 -10.29
C GLU A 39 -0.78 4.51 -11.29
N SER A 40 0.10 3.55 -11.03
CA SER A 40 0.24 2.35 -11.85
C SER A 40 -1.04 1.49 -11.83
N ALA A 41 -1.64 1.29 -10.66
CA ALA A 41 -2.90 0.57 -10.52
C ALA A 41 -4.03 1.27 -11.29
N GLN A 42 -4.06 2.61 -11.28
CA GLN A 42 -5.04 3.39 -12.02
C GLN A 42 -4.85 3.28 -13.54
N ALA A 43 -3.59 3.28 -14.01
CA ALA A 43 -3.26 3.10 -15.43
C ALA A 43 -3.67 1.71 -15.96
N TYR A 44 -3.72 0.69 -15.09
CA TYR A 44 -4.19 -0.66 -15.43
C TYR A 44 -5.67 -0.89 -15.14
N GLU A 45 -6.45 0.19 -14.96
CA GLU A 45 -7.90 0.15 -14.68
C GLU A 45 -8.28 -0.62 -13.40
N MET A 46 -7.32 -0.85 -12.49
CA MET A 46 -7.53 -1.53 -11.21
C MET A 46 -8.08 -0.55 -10.16
N SER A 47 -9.26 0.00 -10.44
CA SER A 47 -9.85 1.11 -9.66
C SER A 47 -9.97 0.81 -8.16
N PHE A 48 -10.34 -0.42 -7.80
CA PHE A 48 -10.45 -0.80 -6.39
C PHE A 48 -9.08 -0.86 -5.70
N LEU A 49 -8.06 -1.40 -6.35
CA LEU A 49 -6.70 -1.41 -5.80
C LEU A 49 -6.16 0.03 -5.68
N ALA A 50 -6.35 0.86 -6.71
CA ALA A 50 -5.94 2.25 -6.68
C ALA A 50 -6.57 3.00 -5.49
N GLN A 51 -7.84 2.74 -5.19
CA GLN A 51 -8.50 3.30 -4.00
C GLN A 51 -7.86 2.82 -2.70
N LEU A 52 -7.61 1.52 -2.54
CA LEU A 52 -6.97 1.00 -1.33
C LEU A 52 -5.58 1.62 -1.09
N LEU A 53 -4.81 1.82 -2.17
CA LEU A 53 -3.48 2.45 -2.09
C LEU A 53 -3.57 3.94 -1.77
N ASP A 54 -4.56 4.67 -2.31
CA ASP A 54 -4.81 6.07 -1.98
C ASP A 54 -5.19 6.26 -0.51
N GLU A 55 -6.07 5.40 0.02
CA GLU A 55 -6.47 5.42 1.43
C GLU A 55 -5.27 5.15 2.35
N LEU A 56 -4.44 4.15 2.03
CA LEU A 56 -3.23 3.86 2.81
C LEU A 56 -2.21 5.02 2.73
N ALA A 57 -2.02 5.62 1.56
CA ALA A 57 -1.11 6.77 1.41
C ALA A 57 -1.61 8.00 2.17
N SER A 58 -2.92 8.21 2.18
CA SER A 58 -3.57 9.32 2.90
C SER A 58 -3.43 9.15 4.42
N GLU A 59 -3.67 7.94 4.94
CA GLU A 59 -3.45 7.63 6.36
C GLU A 59 -1.97 7.71 6.74
N GLY A 60 -1.06 7.19 5.91
CA GLY A 60 0.39 7.33 6.13
C GLY A 60 0.83 8.80 6.21
N LYS A 61 0.29 9.65 5.33
CA LYS A 61 0.56 11.09 5.34
C LYS A 61 -0.03 11.79 6.57
N SER A 62 -1.20 11.38 7.03
CA SER A 62 -1.79 11.90 8.28
C SER A 62 -0.94 11.50 9.48
N TYR A 63 -0.56 10.23 9.56
CA TYR A 63 0.24 9.65 10.63
C TYR A 63 1.61 10.34 10.77
N THR A 64 2.34 10.51 9.67
CA THR A 64 3.66 11.18 9.66
C THR A 64 3.63 12.65 10.10
N ARG A 65 2.47 13.31 10.03
CA ARG A 65 2.29 14.73 10.40
C ARG A 65 1.83 14.96 11.83
N SER A 66 1.30 13.94 12.50
CA SER A 66 0.67 14.08 13.80
C SER A 66 1.55 13.51 14.92
N ILE A 67 1.71 14.28 16.00
CA ILE A 67 2.53 13.92 17.16
C ILE A 67 1.83 12.87 18.06
N GLN A 68 0.53 12.62 17.87
CA GLN A 68 -0.31 11.79 18.75
C GLN A 68 -1.27 10.84 18.00
N HIS A 69 -1.07 10.59 16.70
CA HIS A 69 -2.00 9.71 16.00
C HIS A 69 -1.83 8.25 16.43
N ASP A 70 -2.94 7.62 16.83
CA ASP A 70 -3.01 6.16 16.92
C ASP A 70 -2.72 5.54 15.54
N ALA A 71 -1.87 4.53 15.52
CA ALA A 71 -1.47 3.79 14.32
C ALA A 71 -2.56 2.81 13.85
N GLU A 72 -3.63 2.58 14.62
CA GLU A 72 -4.68 1.61 14.29
C GLU A 72 -5.27 1.82 12.89
N SER A 73 -5.56 3.06 12.49
CA SER A 73 -6.08 3.38 11.16
C SER A 73 -5.09 2.99 10.06
N LEU A 74 -3.81 3.37 10.22
CA LEU A 74 -2.74 3.04 9.30
C LEU A 74 -2.55 1.51 9.16
N ILE A 75 -2.54 0.79 10.29
CA ILE A 75 -2.41 -0.67 10.32
C ILE A 75 -3.59 -1.32 9.62
N THR A 76 -4.81 -0.85 9.86
CA THR A 76 -6.03 -1.36 9.22
C THR A 76 -5.94 -1.21 7.70
N ARG A 77 -5.56 -0.03 7.19
CA ARG A 77 -5.39 0.19 5.74
C ARG A 77 -4.29 -0.70 5.16
N TYR A 78 -3.18 -0.86 5.86
CA TYR A 78 -2.08 -1.74 5.45
C TYR A 78 -2.57 -3.19 5.31
N LEU A 79 -3.38 -3.67 6.26
CA LEU A 79 -3.94 -5.02 6.23
C LEU A 79 -4.91 -5.24 5.07
N TYR A 80 -5.72 -4.23 4.70
CA TYR A 80 -6.62 -4.34 3.54
C TYR A 80 -5.85 -4.51 2.23
N VAL A 81 -4.78 -3.73 2.02
CA VAL A 81 -3.91 -3.88 0.85
C VAL A 81 -3.22 -5.24 0.86
N SER A 82 -2.70 -5.68 2.02
CA SER A 82 -2.06 -6.99 2.18
C SER A 82 -3.01 -8.14 1.85
N GLN A 83 -4.26 -8.04 2.29
CA GLN A 83 -5.28 -9.03 2.04
C GLN A 83 -5.69 -9.07 0.56
N TYR A 84 -5.81 -7.90 -0.08
CA TYR A 84 -6.07 -7.82 -1.52
C TYR A 84 -5.00 -8.57 -2.31
N VAL A 85 -3.72 -8.29 -2.08
CA VAL A 85 -2.60 -8.98 -2.75
C VAL A 85 -2.64 -10.48 -2.50
N SER A 86 -2.94 -10.89 -1.27
CA SER A 86 -3.05 -12.30 -0.89
C SER A 86 -4.20 -13.02 -1.60
N MET A 87 -5.33 -12.35 -1.82
CA MET A 87 -6.46 -12.88 -2.58
C MET A 87 -6.10 -13.09 -4.04
N GLN A 88 -5.40 -12.13 -4.67
CA GLN A 88 -4.97 -12.25 -6.07
C GLN A 88 -4.03 -13.44 -6.28
N LYS A 89 -3.11 -13.71 -5.33
CA LYS A 89 -2.20 -14.88 -5.38
C LYS A 89 -2.91 -16.23 -5.25
N ARG A 90 -4.13 -16.28 -4.68
CA ARG A 90 -4.91 -17.53 -4.57
C ARG A 90 -5.72 -17.85 -5.82
N THR A 91 -5.99 -16.84 -6.63
CA THR A 91 -6.81 -16.94 -7.86
C THR A 91 -5.99 -16.99 -9.14
N ALA A 92 -4.68 -16.77 -9.06
CA ALA A 92 -3.71 -16.95 -10.14
C ALA A 92 -3.13 -18.37 -10.14
#